data_AF-A0A7C5LC74-F1
#
_entry.id   AF-A0A7C5LC74-F1
#
_cell.length_a   1.000
_cell.length_b   1.000
_cell.length_c   1.000
_cell.angle_alpha   90.00
_cell.angle_beta   90.00
_cell.angle_gamma   90.00
#
_symmetry.space_group_name_H-M   'P 1'
#
loop_
_entity.id
_entity.type
_entity.pdbx_description
1 polymer ?
#
loop_
_entity_poly.entity_id
_entity_poly.type
_entity_poly.pdbx_seq_one_letter_code
_entity_poly.pdbx_strand_id
1 'polypeptide(L)'
;MLKKPYLKKLDQIEDITVWIVDGDYIRKNIDEEFTNFGQHFRFRFIPRHEFWIDQEHGPGEQQFFIDHLLVEYRLMAEGVPYDAALVKADAVERRERRQAELIRRMEALKRKGVINEIHKRVIKKYSGQVKVWIVRGELVRSLFFIDFTEGGHDKVYHFIPENEVWLDDYLSRREMKFVLL
;
A
#
# COMPACT_ATOMS: atom_id res chain seq x y z
N MET A 1 17.51 -8.88 20.57
CA MET A 1 16.56 -7.96 19.92
C MET A 1 17.11 -7.66 18.53
N LEU A 2 16.26 -7.64 17.51
CA LEU A 2 16.67 -7.17 16.18
C LEU A 2 16.98 -5.67 16.25
N LYS A 3 17.96 -5.22 15.47
CA LYS A 3 18.30 -3.80 15.36
C LYS A 3 17.24 -3.13 14.48
N LYS A 4 16.83 -1.89 14.80
CA LYS A 4 15.99 -1.10 13.89
C LYS A 4 16.65 -1.01 12.48
N PRO A 5 15.85 -1.03 11.39
CA PRO A 5 14.38 -1.02 11.37
C PRO A 5 13.71 -2.42 11.40
N TYR A 6 14.48 -3.49 11.56
CA TYR A 6 13.96 -4.85 11.49
C TYR A 6 13.07 -5.23 12.68
N LEU A 7 11.89 -5.75 12.38
CA LEU A 7 10.94 -6.24 13.39
C LEU A 7 10.84 -7.76 13.38
N LYS A 8 10.73 -8.37 12.20
CA LYS A 8 10.56 -9.82 12.04
C LYS A 8 10.99 -10.28 10.65
N LYS A 9 11.68 -11.42 10.56
CA LYS A 9 11.86 -12.13 9.28
C LYS A 9 10.53 -12.76 8.88
N LEU A 10 9.98 -12.35 7.74
CA LEU A 10 8.74 -12.89 7.20
C LEU A 10 9.00 -14.19 6.45
N ASP A 11 9.95 -14.18 5.51
CA ASP A 11 10.21 -15.29 4.60
C ASP A 11 11.66 -15.29 4.05
N GLN A 12 12.03 -16.34 3.31
CA GLN A 12 13.24 -16.46 2.51
C GLN A 12 12.90 -17.05 1.14
N ILE A 13 13.17 -16.29 0.08
CA ILE A 13 12.92 -16.71 -1.31
C ILE A 13 14.26 -16.74 -2.02
N GLU A 14 14.79 -17.94 -2.25
CA GLU A 14 16.16 -18.14 -2.75
C GLU A 14 17.17 -17.38 -1.87
N ASP A 15 17.89 -16.41 -2.42
CA ASP A 15 18.85 -15.56 -1.73
C ASP A 15 18.22 -14.31 -1.10
N ILE A 16 16.96 -13.98 -1.41
CA ILE A 16 16.25 -12.78 -0.92
C ILE A 16 15.59 -13.07 0.43
N THR A 17 15.93 -12.29 1.45
CA THR A 17 15.22 -12.29 2.73
C THR A 17 14.09 -11.26 2.74
N VAL A 18 12.89 -11.68 3.11
CA VAL A 18 11.74 -10.77 3.28
C VAL A 18 11.59 -10.38 4.75
N TRP A 19 11.59 -9.08 5.02
CA TRP A 19 11.50 -8.52 6.37
C TRP A 19 10.24 -7.69 6.56
N ILE A 20 9.59 -7.86 7.72
CA ILE A 20 8.70 -6.84 8.27
C ILE A 20 9.56 -5.81 9.00
N VAL A 21 9.37 -4.53 8.66
CA VAL A 21 10.14 -3.40 9.18
C VAL A 21 9.25 -2.33 9.82
N ASP A 22 9.86 -1.49 10.65
CA ASP A 22 9.25 -0.31 11.27
C ASP A 22 9.26 0.86 10.27
N GLY A 23 8.21 0.98 9.44
CA GLY A 23 8.11 2.03 8.42
C GLY A 23 8.06 3.44 9.00
N ASP A 24 7.40 3.64 10.15
CA ASP A 24 7.39 4.91 10.88
C ASP A 24 8.81 5.36 11.23
N TYR A 25 9.66 4.43 11.67
CA TYR A 25 11.06 4.73 11.91
C TYR A 25 11.81 5.07 10.63
N ILE A 26 11.58 4.36 9.53
CA ILE A 26 12.23 4.61 8.24
C ILE A 26 11.84 6.01 7.74
N ARG A 27 10.54 6.32 7.65
CA ARG A 27 10.05 7.63 7.18
C ARG A 27 10.59 8.79 8.00
N LYS A 28 10.69 8.62 9.32
CA LYS A 28 11.16 9.68 10.21
C LYS A 28 12.69 9.88 10.20
N ASN A 29 13.47 8.83 9.97
CA ASN A 29 14.92 8.86 10.24
C ASN A 29 15.80 8.53 9.04
N ILE A 30 15.24 7.99 7.95
CA ILE A 30 16.00 7.48 6.81
C ILE A 30 15.49 8.11 5.51
N ASP A 31 14.22 7.87 5.16
CA ASP A 31 13.63 8.31 3.88
C ASP A 31 12.11 8.40 4.01
N GLU A 32 11.57 9.62 3.88
CA GLU A 32 10.14 9.93 4.02
C GLU A 32 9.27 9.28 2.93
N GLU A 33 9.86 8.88 1.81
CA GLU A 33 9.16 8.26 0.67
C GLU A 33 8.92 6.75 0.85
N PHE A 34 9.40 6.13 1.94
CA PHE A 34 9.16 4.71 2.22
C PHE A 34 7.71 4.48 2.71
N THR A 35 6.85 3.97 1.83
CA THR A 35 5.44 3.70 2.13
C THR A 35 5.23 2.23 2.56
N ASN A 36 4.63 1.40 1.72
CA ASN A 36 4.16 0.06 2.10
C ASN A 36 5.25 -1.02 2.02
N PHE A 37 6.12 -0.93 1.01
CA PHE A 37 7.18 -1.92 0.78
C PHE A 37 8.27 -1.36 -0.14
N GLY A 38 9.40 -2.06 -0.25
CA GLY A 38 10.49 -1.65 -1.13
C GLY A 38 11.66 -2.62 -1.22
N GLN A 39 12.54 -2.31 -2.17
CA GLN A 39 13.77 -3.06 -2.47
C GLN A 39 14.91 -2.12 -2.90
N HIS A 40 16.14 -2.65 -2.93
CA HIS A 40 17.38 -1.89 -3.06
C HIS A 40 17.56 -1.06 -4.34
N PHE A 41 16.97 -1.47 -5.46
CA PHE A 41 17.00 -0.70 -6.71
C PHE A 41 16.20 0.60 -6.59
N ARG A 42 15.10 0.61 -5.82
CA ARG A 42 14.31 1.82 -5.56
C ARG A 42 14.84 2.61 -4.36
N PHE A 43 15.21 1.92 -3.30
CA PHE A 43 15.66 2.50 -2.04
C PHE A 43 17.07 2.02 -1.71
N ARG A 44 18.07 2.88 -1.95
CA ARG A 44 19.50 2.52 -1.81
C ARG A 44 19.93 2.14 -0.40
N PHE A 45 19.14 2.48 0.62
CA PHE A 45 19.39 2.10 2.02
C PHE A 45 18.94 0.67 2.33
N ILE A 46 18.13 0.04 1.47
CA ILE A 46 17.73 -1.36 1.60
C ILE A 46 18.86 -2.25 1.07
N PRO A 47 19.31 -3.27 1.82
CA PRO A 47 20.32 -4.21 1.33
C PRO A 47 19.89 -4.98 0.08
N ARG A 48 20.86 -5.36 -0.77
CA ARG A 48 20.60 -5.93 -2.11
C ARG A 48 19.72 -7.18 -2.13
N HIS A 49 19.85 -8.03 -1.12
CA HIS A 49 19.12 -9.31 -1.01
C HIS A 49 18.01 -9.21 0.04
N GLU A 50 17.40 -8.03 0.18
CA GLU A 50 16.31 -7.81 1.12
C GLU A 50 15.12 -7.13 0.45
N PHE A 51 13.94 -7.64 0.79
CA PHE A 51 12.66 -6.99 0.57
C PHE A 51 12.12 -6.54 1.92
N TRP A 52 11.70 -5.28 1.99
CA TRP A 52 11.14 -4.71 3.20
C TRP A 52 9.66 -4.44 3.00
N ILE A 53 8.84 -4.85 3.96
CA ILE A 53 7.41 -4.58 4.02
C ILE A 53 7.14 -3.85 5.33
N ASP A 54 6.51 -2.67 5.26
CA ASP A 54 6.11 -1.92 6.45
C ASP A 54 5.14 -2.77 7.29
N GLN A 55 5.23 -2.70 8.62
CA GLN A 55 4.29 -3.35 9.53
C GLN A 55 2.83 -2.88 9.37
N GLU A 56 2.59 -1.67 8.83
CA GLU A 56 1.27 -1.09 8.61
C GLU A 56 0.62 -1.60 7.30
N HIS A 57 0.49 -2.94 7.16
CA HIS A 57 -0.16 -3.58 6.01
C HIS A 57 -1.39 -4.40 6.40
N GLY A 58 -2.29 -4.61 5.42
CA GLY A 58 -3.46 -5.46 5.61
C GLY A 58 -3.14 -6.96 5.68
N PRO A 59 -3.91 -7.75 6.48
CA PRO A 59 -3.79 -9.20 6.45
C PRO A 59 -3.98 -9.74 5.03
N GLY A 60 -3.04 -10.54 4.56
CA GLY A 60 -3.09 -11.15 3.22
C GLY A 60 -2.49 -10.27 2.12
N GLU A 61 -2.08 -9.03 2.41
CA GLU A 61 -1.44 -8.19 1.39
C GLU A 61 0.04 -8.51 1.15
N GLN A 62 0.68 -9.21 2.09
CA GLN A 62 2.12 -9.49 2.00
C GLN A 62 2.48 -10.22 0.72
N GLN A 63 1.63 -11.15 0.28
CA GLN A 63 1.89 -11.93 -0.93
C GLN A 63 1.87 -11.06 -2.19
N PHE A 64 0.91 -10.15 -2.32
CA PHE A 64 0.86 -9.20 -3.43
C PHE A 64 2.14 -8.35 -3.48
N PHE A 65 2.59 -7.85 -2.34
CA PHE A 65 3.81 -7.04 -2.26
C PHE A 65 5.07 -7.84 -2.60
N ILE A 66 5.16 -9.09 -2.14
CA ILE A 66 6.27 -9.99 -2.47
C ILE A 66 6.30 -10.28 -3.97
N ASP A 67 5.17 -10.65 -4.56
CA ASP A 67 5.08 -10.99 -5.98
C ASP A 67 5.39 -9.77 -6.87
N HIS A 68 4.90 -8.59 -6.49
CA HIS A 68 5.26 -7.31 -7.11
C HIS A 68 6.77 -7.06 -7.07
N LEU A 69 7.38 -7.16 -5.88
CA LEU A 69 8.81 -6.95 -5.69
C LEU A 69 9.68 -7.97 -6.44
N LEU A 70 9.24 -9.23 -6.54
CA LEU A 70 9.94 -10.26 -7.32
C LEU A 70 9.93 -9.93 -8.82
N VAL A 71 8.81 -9.42 -9.34
CA VAL A 71 8.71 -8.99 -10.74
C VAL A 71 9.64 -7.80 -10.99
N GLU A 72 9.59 -6.77 -10.14
CA GLU A 72 10.50 -5.63 -10.23
C GLU A 72 11.96 -6.07 -10.17
N TYR A 73 12.34 -6.86 -9.15
CA TYR A 73 13.72 -7.28 -8.93
C TYR A 73 14.28 -8.02 -10.14
N ARG A 74 13.55 -8.99 -10.70
CA ARG A 74 13.98 -9.76 -11.88
C ARG A 74 14.22 -8.84 -13.07
N LEU A 75 13.26 -7.97 -13.38
CA LEU A 75 13.36 -7.06 -14.51
C LEU A 75 14.49 -6.05 -14.33
N MET A 76 14.63 -5.46 -13.15
CA MET A 76 15.66 -4.46 -12.86
C MET A 76 17.07 -5.08 -12.80
N ALA A 77 17.19 -6.33 -12.35
CA ALA A 77 18.45 -7.09 -12.43
C ALA A 77 18.90 -7.34 -13.88
N GLU A 78 17.95 -7.43 -14.82
CA GLU A 78 18.21 -7.50 -16.27
C GLU A 78 18.46 -6.12 -16.92
N GLY A 79 18.42 -5.03 -16.14
CA GLY A 79 18.67 -3.66 -16.62
C GLY A 79 17.43 -2.93 -17.13
N VAL A 80 16.22 -3.46 -16.90
CA VAL A 80 14.97 -2.75 -17.23
C VAL A 80 14.83 -1.52 -16.33
N PRO A 81 14.51 -0.32 -16.87
CA PRO A 81 14.28 0.87 -16.08
C PRO A 81 13.12 0.71 -15.09
N TYR A 82 13.21 1.37 -13.94
CA TYR A 82 12.24 1.27 -12.85
C TYR A 82 10.79 1.46 -13.31
N ASP A 83 10.48 2.57 -14.00
CA ASP A 83 9.11 2.87 -14.44
C ASP A 83 8.52 1.77 -15.33
N ALA A 84 9.34 1.14 -16.18
CA ALA A 84 8.91 0.03 -17.03
C ALA A 84 8.74 -1.29 -16.25
N ALA A 85 9.54 -1.50 -15.21
CA ALA A 85 9.41 -2.65 -14.32
C ALA A 85 8.15 -2.52 -13.43
N LEU A 86 7.91 -1.32 -12.91
CA LEU A 86 6.74 -0.97 -12.09
C LEU A 86 5.43 -1.26 -12.85
N VAL A 87 5.30 -0.80 -14.09
CA VAL A 87 4.10 -1.07 -14.93
C VAL A 87 3.83 -2.58 -15.08
N LYS A 88 4.87 -3.40 -15.18
CA LYS A 88 4.72 -4.85 -15.31
C LYS A 88 4.35 -5.51 -13.97
N ALA A 89 4.94 -5.05 -12.87
CA ALA A 89 4.62 -5.53 -11.53
C ALA A 89 3.17 -5.18 -11.16
N ASP A 90 2.75 -3.94 -11.42
CA ASP A 90 1.37 -3.47 -11.32
C ASP A 90 0.37 -4.38 -12.05
N ALA A 91 0.70 -4.79 -13.28
CA ALA A 91 -0.16 -5.63 -14.08
C ALA A 91 -0.32 -7.04 -13.48
N VAL A 92 0.74 -7.57 -12.87
CA VAL A 92 0.74 -8.86 -12.16
C VAL A 92 -0.12 -8.75 -10.90
N GLU A 93 0.16 -7.78 -10.04
CA GLU A 93 -0.59 -7.59 -8.80
C GLU A 93 -2.08 -7.34 -9.07
N ARG A 94 -2.43 -6.48 -10.04
CA ARG A 94 -3.83 -6.25 -10.44
C ARG A 94 -4.53 -7.52 -10.90
N ARG A 95 -3.82 -8.42 -11.59
CA ARG A 95 -4.38 -9.71 -12.03
C ARG A 95 -4.67 -10.60 -10.83
N GLU A 96 -3.76 -10.66 -9.86
CA GLU A 96 -3.89 -11.48 -8.66
C GLU A 96 -5.00 -10.95 -7.75
N ARG A 97 -5.05 -9.64 -7.48
CA ARG A 97 -6.10 -9.02 -6.68
C ARG A 97 -7.50 -9.28 -7.23
N ARG A 98 -7.68 -9.25 -8.56
CA ARG A 98 -8.98 -9.56 -9.21
C ARG A 98 -9.46 -10.99 -9.01
N GLN A 99 -8.57 -11.93 -8.69
CA GLN A 99 -8.96 -13.33 -8.46
C GLN A 99 -9.59 -13.53 -7.08
N ALA A 100 -9.41 -12.58 -6.15
CA ALA A 100 -10.02 -12.64 -4.83
C ALA A 100 -11.55 -12.65 -4.96
N GLU A 101 -12.20 -13.61 -4.30
CA GLU A 101 -13.66 -13.76 -4.32
C GLU A 101 -14.38 -12.48 -3.90
N LEU A 102 -13.83 -11.79 -2.91
CA LEU A 102 -14.35 -10.51 -2.44
C LEU A 102 -14.42 -9.49 -3.59
N ILE A 103 -13.38 -9.39 -4.42
CA ILE A 103 -13.33 -8.44 -5.53
C ILE A 103 -14.34 -8.81 -6.61
N ARG A 104 -14.47 -10.09 -6.96
CA ARG A 104 -15.50 -10.56 -7.89
C ARG A 104 -16.92 -10.22 -7.41
N ARG A 105 -17.17 -10.30 -6.10
CA ARG A 105 -18.46 -9.88 -5.51
C ARG A 105 -18.66 -8.36 -5.62
N MET A 106 -17.59 -7.56 -5.45
CA MET A 106 -17.66 -6.10 -5.57
C MET A 106 -17.96 -5.65 -7.01
N GLU A 107 -17.44 -6.34 -8.03
CA GLU A 107 -17.71 -6.02 -9.44
C GLU A 107 -19.20 -6.10 -9.82
N ALA A 108 -19.99 -6.90 -9.10
CA ALA A 108 -21.43 -6.99 -9.29
C ALA A 108 -22.22 -5.80 -8.69
N LEU A 109 -21.58 -4.98 -7.86
CA LEU A 109 -22.22 -3.85 -7.20
C LEU A 109 -22.20 -2.59 -8.09
N LYS A 110 -23.26 -1.78 -7.98
CA LYS A 110 -23.23 -0.40 -8.49
C LYS A 110 -22.21 0.41 -7.68
N ARG A 111 -21.69 1.50 -8.26
CA ARG A 111 -20.71 2.40 -7.61
C ARG A 111 -21.07 2.74 -6.16
N LYS A 112 -22.31 3.13 -5.89
CA LYS A 112 -22.77 3.43 -4.51
C LYS A 112 -22.62 2.25 -3.54
N GLY A 113 -22.87 1.03 -4.01
CA GLY A 113 -22.67 -0.19 -3.21
C GLY A 113 -21.19 -0.42 -2.91
N VAL A 114 -20.30 -0.26 -3.90
CA VAL A 114 -18.85 -0.36 -3.70
C VAL A 114 -18.35 0.65 -2.67
N ILE A 115 -18.77 1.91 -2.77
CA ILE A 115 -18.36 2.97 -1.83
C ILE A 115 -18.81 2.64 -0.40
N ASN A 116 -20.03 2.12 -0.22
CA ASN A 116 -20.52 1.71 1.09
C ASN A 116 -19.68 0.59 1.73
N GLU A 117 -19.19 -0.35 0.91
CA GLU A 117 -18.33 -1.44 1.38
C GLU A 117 -16.91 -0.95 1.73
N ILE A 118 -16.45 0.12 1.09
CA ILE A 118 -15.15 0.73 1.32
C ILE A 118 -15.15 1.58 2.60
N HIS A 119 -16.21 2.34 2.85
CA HIS A 119 -16.34 3.16 4.05
C HIS A 119 -16.42 2.31 5.32
N LYS A 120 -15.42 2.42 6.22
CA LYS A 120 -15.47 1.75 7.54
C LYS A 120 -16.13 2.64 8.58
N ARG A 121 -15.64 3.88 8.75
CA ARG A 121 -16.19 4.84 9.72
C ARG A 121 -15.74 6.27 9.44
N VAL A 122 -16.57 7.23 9.81
CA VAL A 122 -16.19 8.66 9.87
C VAL A 122 -15.41 8.90 11.16
N ILE A 123 -14.27 9.59 11.06
CA ILE A 123 -13.45 9.98 12.22
C ILE A 123 -13.45 11.47 12.49
N LYS A 124 -13.76 12.30 11.48
CA LYS A 124 -13.82 13.76 11.61
C LYS A 124 -14.75 14.36 10.59
N LYS A 125 -15.38 15.47 10.95
CA LYS A 125 -16.13 16.33 10.04
C LYS A 125 -15.56 17.74 10.12
N TYR A 126 -15.23 18.33 8.97
CA TYR A 126 -14.75 19.71 8.88
C TYR A 126 -15.82 20.59 8.23
N SER A 127 -16.05 21.75 8.83
CA SER A 127 -16.98 22.78 8.30
C SER A 127 -18.39 22.27 7.97
N GLY A 128 -18.80 21.14 8.56
CA GLY A 128 -20.07 20.46 8.28
C GLY A 128 -20.18 19.76 6.92
N GLN A 129 -19.25 19.97 6.00
CA GLN A 129 -19.32 19.49 4.62
C GLN A 129 -18.32 18.39 4.32
N VAL A 130 -17.08 18.52 4.80
CA VAL A 130 -16.01 17.56 4.51
C VAL A 130 -16.01 16.45 5.55
N LYS A 131 -16.00 15.19 5.10
CA LYS A 131 -15.94 14.00 5.95
C LYS A 131 -14.61 13.29 5.78
N VAL A 132 -13.95 13.02 6.91
CA VAL A 132 -12.76 12.16 6.93
C VAL A 132 -13.20 10.74 7.29
N TRP A 133 -12.97 9.82 6.37
CA TRP A 133 -13.29 8.40 6.49
C TRP A 133 -12.03 7.59 6.72
N ILE A 134 -12.13 6.62 7.62
CA ILE A 134 -11.30 5.42 7.55
C ILE A 134 -11.96 4.49 6.53
N VAL A 135 -11.17 3.99 5.59
CA VAL A 135 -11.64 3.13 4.49
C VAL A 135 -10.88 1.82 4.45
N ARG A 136 -11.47 0.79 3.82
CA ARG A 136 -10.79 -0.48 3.55
C ARG A 136 -9.77 -0.29 2.43
N GLY A 137 -8.52 -0.02 2.78
CA GLY A 137 -7.46 0.31 1.81
C GLY A 137 -7.25 -0.79 0.76
N GLU A 138 -7.30 -2.05 1.19
CA GLU A 138 -7.24 -3.25 0.34
C GLU A 138 -8.25 -3.17 -0.82
N LEU A 139 -9.49 -2.75 -0.56
CA LEU A 139 -10.51 -2.61 -1.59
C LEU A 139 -10.22 -1.44 -2.51
N VAL A 140 -9.68 -0.33 -2.00
CA VAL A 140 -9.28 0.81 -2.83
C VAL A 140 -8.17 0.41 -3.79
N ARG A 141 -7.13 -0.29 -3.30
CA ARG A 141 -6.03 -0.83 -4.12
C ARG A 141 -6.51 -1.80 -5.18
N SER A 142 -7.44 -2.68 -4.80
CA SER A 142 -7.93 -3.73 -5.69
C SER A 142 -8.89 -3.22 -6.77
N LEU A 143 -9.68 -2.17 -6.49
CA LEU A 143 -10.76 -1.70 -7.37
C LEU A 143 -10.44 -0.41 -8.13
N PHE A 144 -9.58 0.45 -7.58
CA PHE A 144 -9.39 1.81 -8.09
C PHE A 144 -7.95 2.16 -8.37
N PHE A 145 -7.08 2.07 -7.35
CA PHE A 145 -5.73 2.61 -7.44
C PHE A 145 -4.78 1.82 -6.54
N ILE A 146 -3.93 1.02 -7.18
CA ILE A 146 -3.01 0.09 -6.53
C ILE A 146 -2.00 0.79 -5.59
N ASP A 147 -1.60 2.03 -5.93
CA ASP A 147 -0.70 2.84 -5.10
C ASP A 147 -1.43 3.69 -4.05
N PHE A 148 -2.69 3.35 -3.71
CA PHE A 148 -3.35 3.94 -2.55
C PHE A 148 -2.68 3.38 -1.28
N THR A 149 -1.68 4.08 -0.74
CA THR A 149 -0.86 3.62 0.40
C THR A 149 -1.34 4.17 1.74
N GLU A 150 -1.66 5.45 1.79
CA GLU A 150 -1.98 6.16 3.05
C GLU A 150 -3.37 6.78 3.02
N GLY A 151 -3.69 7.54 1.97
CA GLY A 151 -4.93 8.28 1.90
C GLY A 151 -5.05 9.15 0.66
N GLY A 152 -6.11 9.94 0.62
CA GLY A 152 -6.38 10.86 -0.47
C GLY A 152 -7.73 11.55 -0.39
N HIS A 153 -8.02 12.40 -1.35
CA HIS A 153 -9.29 13.15 -1.40
C HIS A 153 -9.78 13.36 -2.84
N ASP A 154 -11.04 13.78 -2.93
CA ASP A 154 -11.80 13.97 -4.17
C ASP A 154 -11.16 14.92 -5.21
N LYS A 155 -10.33 15.87 -4.77
CA LYS A 155 -9.64 16.81 -5.68
C LYS A 155 -8.43 16.20 -6.40
N VAL A 156 -7.92 15.07 -5.91
CA VAL A 156 -6.83 14.31 -6.54
C VAL A 156 -7.38 13.05 -7.19
N TYR A 157 -8.28 12.35 -6.51
CA TYR A 157 -8.78 11.04 -6.92
C TYR A 157 -10.25 11.09 -7.29
N HIS A 158 -10.54 10.94 -8.59
CA HIS A 158 -11.90 10.99 -9.15
C HIS A 158 -12.85 9.88 -8.64
N PHE A 159 -12.31 8.81 -8.08
CA PHE A 159 -13.10 7.72 -7.52
C PHE A 159 -13.66 8.06 -6.13
N ILE A 160 -13.01 8.98 -5.41
CA ILE A 160 -13.43 9.45 -4.08
C ILE A 160 -14.65 10.38 -4.23
N PRO A 161 -15.73 10.17 -3.47
CA PRO A 161 -16.89 11.05 -3.49
C PRO A 161 -16.55 12.48 -3.08
N GLU A 162 -17.27 13.45 -3.64
CA GLU A 162 -17.06 14.86 -3.35
C GLU A 162 -17.13 15.16 -1.84
N ASN A 163 -16.23 16.02 -1.36
CA ASN A 163 -16.09 16.40 0.04
C ASN A 163 -15.71 15.23 0.98
N GLU A 164 -15.04 14.21 0.46
CA GLU A 164 -14.47 13.14 1.28
C GLU A 164 -12.94 13.12 1.25
N VAL A 165 -12.37 12.84 2.42
CA VAL A 165 -10.96 12.49 2.61
C VAL A 165 -10.94 11.05 3.12
N TRP A 166 -10.19 10.19 2.47
CA TRP A 166 -10.07 8.78 2.80
C TRP A 166 -8.69 8.51 3.38
N LEU A 167 -8.66 7.76 4.48
CA LEU A 167 -7.45 7.26 5.12
C LEU A 167 -7.51 5.73 5.17
N ASP A 168 -6.40 5.10 4.83
CA ASP A 168 -6.22 3.66 4.93
C ASP A 168 -6.42 3.19 6.38
N ASP A 169 -7.03 2.01 6.55
CA ASP A 169 -7.36 1.44 7.84
C ASP A 169 -6.20 0.82 8.61
N TYR A 170 -5.03 0.69 7.98
CA TYR A 170 -3.81 0.19 8.60
C TYR A 170 -2.88 1.28 9.12
N LEU A 171 -3.17 2.56 8.83
CA LEU A 171 -2.40 3.67 9.39
C LEU A 171 -2.49 3.70 10.92
N SER A 172 -1.34 3.85 11.58
CA SER A 172 -1.36 4.13 13.01
C SER A 172 -1.96 5.51 13.31
N ARG A 173 -2.45 5.70 14.54
CA ARG A 173 -3.00 7.01 14.98
C ARG A 173 -2.03 8.17 14.82
N ARG A 174 -0.73 7.89 14.80
CA ARG A 174 0.31 8.89 14.61
C ARG A 174 0.43 9.25 13.13
N GLU A 175 0.55 8.27 12.26
CA GLU A 175 0.60 8.47 10.80
C GLU A 175 -0.64 9.18 10.28
N MET A 176 -1.83 8.81 10.76
CA MET A 176 -3.08 9.50 10.43
C MET A 176 -3.06 11.02 10.68
N LYS A 177 -2.25 11.52 11.61
CA LYS A 177 -2.13 12.97 11.85
C LYS A 177 -1.29 13.66 10.79
N PHE A 178 -0.28 12.97 10.26
CA PHE A 178 0.61 13.49 9.22
C PHE A 178 -0.08 13.50 7.86
N VAL A 179 -0.80 12.43 7.52
CA VAL A 179 -1.57 12.32 6.26
C VAL A 179 -2.70 13.36 6.16
N LEU A 180 -3.12 13.94 7.28
CA LEU A 180 -4.18 14.95 7.34
C LEU A 180 -3.68 16.41 7.36
N LEU A 181 -2.37 16.66 7.25
CA LEU A 181 -1.79 18.00 7.17
C LEU A 181 -2.04 18.63 5.79
#